data_AF-A0A4V2AX58-F1
#
_entry.id   AF-A0A4V2AX58-F1
#
_cell.length_a   1.000
_cell.length_b   1.000
_cell.length_c   1.000
_cell.angle_alpha   90.00
_cell.angle_beta   90.00
_cell.angle_gamma   90.00
#
_symmetry.space_group_name_H-M   'P 1'
#
loop_
_entity.id
_entity.type
_entity.pdbx_description
1 polymer ?
#
loop_
_entity_poly.entity_id
_entity_poly.type
_entity_poly.pdbx_seq_one_letter_code
_entity_poly.pdbx_strand_id
1 'polypeptide(L)'
;MSTVTSAGKPYPLGATWDGSGTNFAIYSQDAEAVELCLFRLIEDDAETLKVNVRERTNHVWHVYLPGVGPGQLYGYRVHGPFDPANGHRFNSHKLLIDPYAKSIAGTLQWDQAVFGYTIGDNDADLSFSRTDSAPYVPKCVVIDQSFDWENDKRPEIPYHETIIYEAHVKGLTHLHPGIPDDIKGTYSAVGHPDMISYLKGLGVTAIELMPVHHFVEDHFLKEKGLTNYWGYNTIGFFAPDARYSSSGVLGEQVREFKQMVKNLHQAGIEVIIDVVYNHTAEGNECGPTICFRGIDNRSYYRLCEDKRYYMDYTGCGNTLNTQMPAVLRLIMDSLRYWIEEMHVDGFRFDLAATLARELHEVDRLSAFFDIIHQDPIISRVKLIAEPWDVGDGGFQVGKFPPGWGEWNGLYRDCVRDFWRGNAGRLSEFAYRFTGSPDLYQEDSRSPTASINFITAHDGFTLR
;
A
#
# COMPACT_ATOMS: atom_id res chain seq x y z
N MET A 1 -26.78 -19.74 16.02
CA MET A 1 -27.35 -20.49 14.87
C MET A 1 -26.18 -21.19 14.18
N SER A 2 -26.31 -22.45 13.76
CA SER A 2 -25.24 -23.11 13.01
C SER A 2 -25.17 -22.50 11.61
N THR A 3 -24.12 -21.74 11.33
CA THR A 3 -23.88 -21.21 9.98
C THR A 3 -23.51 -22.36 9.08
N VAL A 4 -24.26 -22.54 7.99
CA VAL A 4 -23.92 -23.51 6.96
C VAL A 4 -22.70 -22.97 6.22
N THR A 5 -21.61 -23.74 6.22
CA THR A 5 -20.38 -23.42 5.48
C THR A 5 -20.09 -24.52 4.49
N SER A 6 -19.44 -24.19 3.38
CA SER A 6 -18.86 -25.17 2.46
C SER A 6 -17.36 -24.90 2.28
N ALA A 7 -16.69 -25.78 1.54
CA ALA A 7 -15.23 -25.78 1.46
C ALA A 7 -14.63 -24.48 0.88
N GLY A 8 -15.34 -23.81 -0.02
CA GLY A 8 -14.79 -22.66 -0.76
C GLY A 8 -13.60 -23.04 -1.64
N LYS A 9 -12.77 -22.05 -1.97
CA LYS A 9 -11.62 -22.16 -2.88
C LYS A 9 -10.43 -21.40 -2.32
N PRO A 10 -9.19 -21.88 -2.54
CA PRO A 10 -7.97 -21.20 -2.11
C PRO A 10 -7.61 -19.97 -2.96
N TYR A 11 -8.34 -19.71 -4.04
CA TYR A 11 -8.12 -18.56 -4.92
C TYR A 11 -9.46 -18.02 -5.46
N PRO A 12 -9.61 -16.70 -5.62
CA PRO A 12 -8.67 -15.63 -5.22
C PRO A 12 -8.49 -15.52 -3.70
N LEU A 13 -7.38 -14.90 -3.28
CA LEU A 13 -7.14 -14.54 -1.87
C LEU A 13 -8.03 -13.35 -1.46
N GLY A 14 -8.33 -13.27 -0.16
CA GLY A 14 -9.26 -12.31 0.43
C GLY A 14 -10.70 -12.79 0.46
N ALA A 15 -11.63 -11.86 0.68
CA ALA A 15 -13.07 -12.09 0.60
C ALA A 15 -13.61 -11.74 -0.80
N THR A 16 -14.21 -12.73 -1.48
CA THR A 16 -14.79 -12.57 -2.82
C THR A 16 -16.26 -12.97 -2.82
N TRP A 17 -17.13 -11.99 -3.06
CA TRP A 17 -18.56 -12.20 -3.22
C TRP A 17 -18.90 -12.62 -4.65
N ASP A 18 -19.77 -13.63 -4.80
CA ASP A 18 -20.13 -14.22 -6.10
C ASP A 18 -21.61 -14.04 -6.47
N GLY A 19 -22.35 -13.19 -5.74
CA GLY A 19 -23.79 -13.01 -5.90
C GLY A 19 -24.63 -13.88 -4.96
N SER A 20 -24.12 -15.03 -4.52
CA SER A 20 -24.85 -16.00 -3.68
C SER A 20 -24.26 -16.13 -2.27
N GLY A 21 -22.98 -15.83 -2.11
CA GLY A 21 -22.25 -15.89 -0.85
C GLY A 21 -20.84 -15.34 -1.02
N THR A 22 -20.02 -15.52 0.02
CA THR A 22 -18.65 -15.01 0.01
C THR A 22 -17.65 -16.15 0.24
N ASN A 23 -16.66 -16.23 -0.64
CA ASN A 23 -15.48 -17.06 -0.46
C ASN A 23 -14.41 -16.28 0.29
N PHE A 24 -13.92 -16.84 1.40
CA PHE A 24 -12.82 -16.28 2.18
C PHE A 24 -11.59 -17.16 2.00
N ALA A 25 -10.44 -16.56 1.68
CA ALA A 25 -9.17 -17.26 1.54
C ALA A 25 -8.01 -16.43 2.10
N ILE A 26 -7.20 -17.01 2.99
CA ILE A 26 -6.08 -16.34 3.65
C ILE A 26 -4.85 -17.23 3.67
N TYR A 27 -3.69 -16.66 3.28
CA TYR A 27 -2.42 -17.36 3.34
C TYR A 27 -1.87 -17.34 4.78
N SER A 28 -1.51 -18.51 5.29
CA SER A 28 -0.65 -18.66 6.46
C SER A 28 0.00 -20.04 6.46
N GLN A 29 1.32 -20.06 6.42
CA GLN A 29 2.16 -21.25 6.39
C GLN A 29 2.31 -21.87 7.77
N ASP A 30 2.50 -21.05 8.79
CA ASP A 30 2.83 -21.52 10.15
C ASP A 30 1.63 -21.51 11.11
N ALA A 31 0.44 -21.07 10.67
CA ALA A 31 -0.77 -21.18 11.49
C ALA A 31 -1.17 -22.64 11.76
N GLU A 32 -1.66 -22.86 12.98
CA GLU A 32 -2.24 -24.12 13.45
C GLU A 32 -3.77 -24.12 13.34
N ALA A 33 -4.42 -22.96 13.45
CA ALA A 33 -5.84 -22.79 13.20
C ALA A 33 -6.17 -21.35 12.80
N VAL A 34 -7.26 -21.18 12.04
CA VAL A 34 -7.77 -19.86 11.61
C VAL A 34 -9.26 -19.77 11.95
N GLU A 35 -9.65 -18.67 12.60
CA GLU A 35 -11.03 -18.30 12.84
C GLU A 35 -11.39 -17.06 12.00
N LEU A 36 -12.40 -17.19 11.15
CA LEU A 36 -13.06 -16.06 10.49
C LEU A 36 -14.07 -15.45 11.48
N CYS A 37 -13.90 -14.17 11.77
CA CYS A 37 -14.68 -13.42 12.75
C CYS A 37 -15.64 -12.48 12.02
N LEU A 38 -16.95 -12.60 12.23
CA LEU A 38 -17.97 -11.73 11.63
C LEU A 38 -18.57 -10.77 12.66
N PHE A 39 -18.79 -9.53 12.24
CA PHE A 39 -19.37 -8.45 13.05
C PHE A 39 -20.64 -7.93 12.39
N ARG A 40 -21.56 -7.36 13.17
CA ARG A 40 -22.79 -6.77 12.66
C ARG A 40 -22.63 -5.27 12.45
N LEU A 41 -21.94 -4.59 13.37
CA LEU A 41 -21.71 -3.15 13.37
C LEU A 41 -20.21 -2.85 13.49
N ILE A 42 -19.80 -1.64 13.07
CA ILE A 42 -18.39 -1.22 13.12
C ILE A 42 -17.93 -1.12 14.59
N GLU A 43 -18.83 -0.69 15.45
CA GLU A 43 -18.64 -0.44 16.89
C GLU A 43 -18.74 -1.71 17.74
N ASP A 44 -19.03 -2.87 17.13
CA ASP A 44 -19.10 -4.14 17.87
C ASP A 44 -17.74 -4.43 18.52
N ASP A 45 -17.78 -4.65 19.84
CA ASP A 45 -16.62 -4.99 20.67
C ASP A 45 -16.29 -6.49 20.66
N ALA A 46 -17.20 -7.32 20.14
CA ALA A 46 -17.08 -8.76 20.06
C ALA A 46 -17.71 -9.32 18.77
N GLU A 47 -17.25 -10.50 18.34
CA GLU A 47 -17.78 -11.14 17.14
C GLU A 47 -19.23 -11.61 17.33
N THR A 48 -20.07 -11.36 16.32
CA THR A 48 -21.40 -11.97 16.26
C THR A 48 -21.29 -13.47 15.94
N LEU A 49 -20.28 -13.87 15.17
CA LEU A 49 -20.04 -15.25 14.80
C LEU A 49 -18.54 -15.50 14.56
N LYS A 50 -18.04 -16.64 15.07
CA LYS A 50 -16.72 -17.17 14.71
C LYS A 50 -16.87 -18.46 13.93
N VAL A 51 -16.24 -18.53 12.76
CA VAL A 51 -16.22 -19.68 11.87
C VAL A 51 -14.82 -20.26 11.86
N ASN A 52 -14.68 -21.52 12.30
CA ASN A 52 -13.42 -22.25 12.16
C ASN A 52 -13.17 -22.56 10.68
N VAL A 53 -12.10 -22.01 10.11
CA VAL A 53 -11.67 -22.27 8.74
C VAL A 53 -10.90 -23.59 8.74
N ARG A 54 -11.48 -24.64 8.17
CA ARG A 54 -10.92 -26.00 8.24
C ARG A 54 -10.19 -26.43 6.98
N GLU A 55 -10.61 -25.92 5.83
CA GLU A 55 -10.00 -26.30 4.57
C GLU A 55 -8.69 -25.55 4.38
N ARG A 56 -7.67 -26.29 3.95
CA ARG A 56 -6.32 -25.76 3.73
C ARG A 56 -5.70 -26.38 2.49
N THR A 57 -5.38 -25.56 1.50
CA THR A 57 -4.74 -25.98 0.25
C THR A 57 -3.50 -25.10 0.00
N ASN A 58 -2.31 -25.68 -0.14
CA ASN A 58 -1.06 -24.95 -0.41
C ASN A 58 -0.82 -23.77 0.55
N HIS A 59 -0.97 -24.00 1.86
CA HIS A 59 -0.87 -22.99 2.92
C HIS A 59 -1.93 -21.87 2.89
N VAL A 60 -2.95 -21.98 2.03
CA VAL A 60 -4.11 -21.09 2.01
C VAL A 60 -5.26 -21.75 2.75
N TRP A 61 -5.75 -21.09 3.79
CA TRP A 61 -6.95 -21.46 4.55
C TRP A 61 -8.16 -20.86 3.85
N HIS A 62 -9.21 -21.64 3.64
CA HIS A 62 -10.38 -21.15 2.92
C HIS A 62 -11.71 -21.73 3.41
N VAL A 63 -12.78 -20.95 3.21
CA VAL A 63 -14.16 -21.34 3.54
C VAL A 63 -15.14 -20.52 2.70
N TYR A 64 -16.30 -21.07 2.40
CA TYR A 64 -17.38 -20.36 1.74
C TYR A 64 -18.62 -20.26 2.63
N LEU A 65 -19.17 -19.04 2.73
CA LEU A 65 -20.35 -18.73 3.52
C LEU A 65 -21.49 -18.29 2.57
N PRO A 66 -22.46 -19.18 2.29
CA PRO A 66 -23.67 -18.81 1.55
C PRO A 66 -24.45 -17.70 2.27
N GLY A 67 -25.00 -16.76 1.52
CA GLY A 67 -25.83 -15.67 2.04
C GLY A 67 -25.05 -14.51 2.69
N VAL A 68 -23.74 -14.63 2.88
CA VAL A 68 -22.89 -13.49 3.27
C VAL A 68 -22.61 -12.64 2.04
N GLY A 69 -23.00 -11.37 2.09
CA GLY A 69 -22.88 -10.42 0.99
C GLY A 69 -22.12 -9.13 1.33
N PRO A 70 -22.06 -8.19 0.38
CA PRO A 70 -21.41 -6.90 0.54
C PRO A 70 -21.91 -6.12 1.77
N GLY A 71 -21.00 -5.40 2.42
CA GLY A 71 -21.22 -4.71 3.69
C GLY A 71 -20.97 -5.58 4.92
N GLN A 72 -20.78 -6.90 4.76
CA GLN A 72 -20.41 -7.76 5.89
C GLN A 72 -19.03 -7.38 6.44
N LEU A 73 -19.00 -7.05 7.73
CA LEU A 73 -17.78 -6.76 8.48
C LEU A 73 -17.11 -8.05 8.94
N TYR A 74 -15.80 -8.15 8.79
CA TYR A 74 -15.04 -9.33 9.20
C TYR A 74 -13.61 -9.02 9.63
N GLY A 75 -12.97 -10.00 10.25
CA GLY A 75 -11.53 -10.06 10.52
C GLY A 75 -11.11 -11.50 10.79
N TYR A 76 -9.84 -11.71 11.15
CA TYR A 76 -9.33 -13.04 11.48
C TYR A 76 -8.74 -13.11 12.88
N ARG A 77 -8.82 -14.28 13.49
CA ARG A 77 -7.96 -14.69 14.60
C ARG A 77 -7.15 -15.89 14.16
N VAL A 78 -5.84 -15.81 14.30
CA VAL A 78 -4.92 -16.84 13.82
C VAL A 78 -4.17 -17.41 15.01
N HIS A 79 -4.23 -18.73 15.13
CA HIS A 79 -3.59 -19.51 16.18
C HIS A 79 -2.31 -20.13 15.63
N GLY A 80 -1.28 -20.21 16.47
CA GLY A 80 0.00 -20.80 16.14
C GLY A 80 1.00 -20.59 17.27
N PRO A 81 2.27 -20.97 17.07
CA PRO A 81 3.29 -20.83 18.09
C PRO A 81 3.56 -19.36 18.45
N PHE A 82 3.64 -19.05 19.75
CA PHE A 82 4.26 -17.82 20.23
C PHE A 82 5.67 -18.16 20.69
N ASP A 83 6.63 -17.96 19.78
CA ASP A 83 8.06 -18.18 19.99
C ASP A 83 8.84 -17.03 19.34
N PRO A 84 8.88 -15.84 19.99
CA PRO A 84 9.53 -14.66 19.44
C PRO A 84 11.00 -14.89 19.11
N ALA A 85 11.72 -15.73 19.85
CA ALA A 85 13.13 -16.04 19.59
C ALA A 85 13.34 -16.69 18.21
N ASN A 86 12.35 -17.43 17.70
CA ASN A 86 12.37 -17.98 16.34
C ASN A 86 11.51 -17.18 15.35
N GLY A 87 11.02 -16.01 15.75
CA GLY A 87 10.23 -15.10 14.91
C GLY A 87 8.74 -15.46 14.81
N HIS A 88 8.25 -16.44 15.56
CA HIS A 88 6.81 -16.77 15.57
C HIS A 88 6.08 -15.88 16.58
N ARG A 89 5.11 -15.07 16.11
CA ARG A 89 4.41 -14.07 16.92
C ARG A 89 2.88 -14.22 16.86
N PHE A 90 2.39 -15.45 16.71
CA PHE A 90 0.96 -15.72 16.69
C PHE A 90 0.31 -15.35 18.02
N ASN A 91 -0.80 -14.62 17.97
CA ASN A 91 -1.60 -14.30 19.14
C ASN A 91 -3.08 -14.16 18.76
N SER A 92 -3.87 -15.20 19.00
CA SER A 92 -5.29 -15.24 18.64
C SER A 92 -6.18 -14.33 19.48
N HIS A 93 -5.66 -13.73 20.56
CA HIS A 93 -6.35 -12.64 21.26
C HIS A 93 -6.39 -11.36 20.43
N LYS A 94 -5.57 -11.25 19.37
CA LYS A 94 -5.55 -10.09 18.48
C LYS A 94 -6.46 -10.36 17.28
N LEU A 95 -7.40 -9.45 17.04
CA LEU A 95 -8.15 -9.39 15.80
C LEU A 95 -7.23 -8.84 14.70
N LEU A 96 -7.22 -9.50 13.55
CA LEU A 96 -6.34 -9.21 12.43
C LEU A 96 -7.12 -8.78 11.20
N ILE A 97 -6.60 -7.78 10.52
CA ILE A 97 -7.04 -7.31 9.20
C ILE A 97 -6.64 -8.37 8.16
N ASP A 98 -7.53 -8.62 7.20
CA ASP A 98 -7.22 -9.43 6.01
C ASP A 98 -6.25 -8.66 5.10
N PRO A 99 -5.06 -9.22 4.78
CA PRO A 99 -4.10 -8.60 3.87
C PRO A 99 -4.66 -8.29 2.48
N TYR A 100 -5.71 -9.00 2.07
CA TYR A 100 -6.40 -8.84 0.79
C TYR A 100 -7.73 -8.06 0.90
N ALA A 101 -8.00 -7.43 2.06
CA ALA A 101 -9.18 -6.59 2.24
C ALA A 101 -9.21 -5.46 1.19
N LYS A 102 -10.31 -5.38 0.44
CA LYS A 102 -10.55 -4.31 -0.54
C LYS A 102 -11.15 -3.06 0.11
N SER A 103 -11.63 -3.18 1.33
CA SER A 103 -12.19 -2.08 2.13
C SER A 103 -11.96 -2.37 3.61
N ILE A 104 -11.59 -1.32 4.35
CA ILE A 104 -11.34 -1.33 5.80
C ILE A 104 -12.20 -0.21 6.41
N ALA A 105 -13.08 -0.59 7.33
CA ALA A 105 -14.08 0.29 7.93
C ALA A 105 -13.49 1.08 9.10
N GLY A 106 -12.94 2.26 8.81
CA GLY A 106 -12.39 3.18 9.79
C GLY A 106 -10.89 3.01 10.03
N THR A 107 -10.38 3.62 11.10
CA THR A 107 -8.95 3.62 11.44
C THR A 107 -8.67 2.91 12.76
N LEU A 108 -7.41 2.53 12.97
CA LEU A 108 -6.94 1.94 14.22
C LEU A 108 -7.16 2.88 15.41
N GLN A 109 -7.82 2.37 16.44
CA GLN A 109 -7.89 3.03 17.73
C GLN A 109 -6.74 2.54 18.61
N TRP A 110 -5.73 3.38 18.80
CA TRP A 110 -4.59 3.04 19.66
C TRP A 110 -5.02 2.73 21.10
N ASP A 111 -4.70 1.51 21.53
CA ASP A 111 -4.89 0.99 22.88
C ASP A 111 -3.82 -0.09 23.13
N GLN A 112 -3.44 -0.35 24.37
CA GLN A 112 -2.46 -1.39 24.70
C GLN A 112 -2.91 -2.79 24.23
N ALA A 113 -4.22 -2.99 24.08
CA ALA A 113 -4.80 -4.23 23.56
C ALA A 113 -4.33 -4.60 22.15
N VAL A 114 -3.91 -3.65 21.30
CA VAL A 114 -3.49 -3.95 19.92
C VAL A 114 -2.07 -4.53 19.83
N PHE A 115 -1.36 -4.62 20.96
CA PHE A 115 -0.01 -5.19 21.02
C PHE A 115 -0.07 -6.67 21.42
N GLY A 116 0.65 -7.53 20.68
CA GLY A 116 0.79 -8.95 20.97
C GLY A 116 1.44 -9.27 22.33
N TYR A 117 2.11 -8.28 22.92
CA TYR A 117 2.87 -8.34 24.17
C TYR A 117 2.34 -7.32 25.18
N THR A 118 2.73 -7.45 26.44
CA THR A 118 2.30 -6.55 27.51
C THR A 118 3.20 -5.30 27.53
N ILE A 119 2.64 -4.12 27.25
CA ILE A 119 3.37 -2.85 27.33
C ILE A 119 3.84 -2.60 28.77
N GLY A 120 5.12 -2.28 28.93
CA GLY A 120 5.74 -2.01 30.23
C GLY A 120 6.17 -3.25 31.02
N ASP A 121 6.01 -4.46 30.45
CA ASP A 121 6.54 -5.69 31.03
C ASP A 121 8.08 -5.70 30.96
N ASN A 122 8.73 -6.32 31.94
CA ASN A 122 10.18 -6.46 31.99
C ASN A 122 10.71 -7.30 30.81
N ASP A 123 9.91 -8.25 30.34
CA ASP A 123 10.25 -9.11 29.20
C ASP A 123 9.92 -8.46 27.84
N ALA A 124 9.34 -7.24 27.85
CA ALA A 124 8.99 -6.46 26.66
C ALA A 124 8.24 -7.30 25.60
N ASP A 125 8.73 -7.35 24.34
CA ASP A 125 8.11 -8.09 23.23
C ASP A 125 8.17 -9.62 23.36
N LEU A 126 8.83 -10.15 24.39
CA LEU A 126 8.82 -11.57 24.73
C LEU A 126 7.62 -11.96 25.60
N SER A 127 6.95 -10.99 26.22
CA SER A 127 5.74 -11.22 26.99
C SER A 127 4.55 -11.52 26.07
N PHE A 128 3.51 -12.16 26.62
CA PHE A 128 2.32 -12.56 25.86
C PHE A 128 1.06 -11.87 26.42
N SER A 129 0.51 -10.92 25.67
CA SER A 129 -0.73 -10.24 26.07
C SER A 129 -1.97 -11.07 25.70
N ARG A 130 -2.86 -11.30 26.67
CA ARG A 130 -4.16 -11.96 26.46
C ARG A 130 -5.35 -11.00 26.25
N THR A 131 -5.10 -9.69 26.30
CA THR A 131 -6.13 -8.67 26.09
C THR A 131 -6.67 -8.71 24.66
N ASP A 132 -7.99 -8.71 24.52
CA ASP A 132 -8.66 -8.73 23.22
C ASP A 132 -8.54 -7.37 22.51
N SER A 133 -8.16 -7.38 21.24
CA SER A 133 -8.02 -6.16 20.42
C SER A 133 -9.22 -5.84 19.54
N ALA A 134 -10.25 -6.69 19.47
CA ALA A 134 -11.40 -6.51 18.59
C ALA A 134 -12.07 -5.11 18.66
N PRO A 135 -12.24 -4.47 19.83
CA PRO A 135 -12.85 -3.13 19.90
C PRO A 135 -12.01 -2.03 19.22
N TYR A 136 -10.73 -2.28 19.00
CA TYR A 136 -9.74 -1.25 18.65
C TYR A 136 -9.21 -1.37 17.22
N VAL A 137 -9.32 -2.56 16.62
CA VAL A 137 -8.89 -2.84 15.24
C VAL A 137 -10.04 -2.57 14.27
N PRO A 138 -9.82 -1.84 13.15
CA PRO A 138 -10.86 -1.62 12.16
C PRO A 138 -11.21 -2.93 11.45
N LYS A 139 -12.46 -3.06 11.02
CA LYS A 139 -12.96 -4.31 10.44
C LYS A 139 -12.80 -4.28 8.93
N CYS A 140 -12.46 -5.41 8.33
CA CYS A 140 -12.49 -5.58 6.88
C CYS A 140 -13.94 -5.63 6.41
N VAL A 141 -14.19 -5.25 5.15
CA VAL A 141 -15.53 -5.25 4.58
C VAL A 141 -15.57 -6.10 3.32
N VAL A 142 -16.52 -7.01 3.25
CA VAL A 142 -16.87 -7.68 1.98
C VAL A 142 -17.48 -6.62 1.07
N ILE A 143 -16.98 -6.47 -0.15
CA ILE A 143 -17.51 -5.49 -1.12
C ILE A 143 -18.10 -6.18 -2.34
N ASP A 144 -19.00 -5.47 -3.00
CA ASP A 144 -19.28 -5.71 -4.40
C ASP A 144 -18.22 -4.98 -5.24
N GLN A 145 -17.52 -5.72 -6.08
CA GLN A 145 -16.50 -5.15 -6.96
C GLN A 145 -17.11 -4.51 -8.23
N SER A 146 -18.40 -4.77 -8.49
CA SER A 146 -19.08 -4.23 -9.66
C SER A 146 -19.11 -2.70 -9.65
N PHE A 147 -18.73 -2.13 -10.80
CA PHE A 147 -18.74 -0.69 -11.04
C PHE A 147 -18.95 -0.45 -12.52
N ASP A 148 -19.87 0.47 -12.85
CA ASP A 148 -20.11 0.84 -14.24
C ASP A 148 -19.09 1.88 -14.69
N TRP A 149 -18.07 1.42 -15.41
CA TRP A 149 -17.07 2.28 -16.04
C TRP A 149 -17.60 3.00 -17.30
N GLU A 150 -18.85 2.76 -17.72
CA GLU A 150 -19.41 3.25 -18.98
C GLU A 150 -18.46 2.98 -20.16
N ASN A 151 -18.01 4.03 -20.87
CA ASN A 151 -17.06 3.95 -21.98
C ASN A 151 -15.66 4.41 -21.58
N ASP A 152 -15.29 4.27 -20.30
CA ASP A 152 -13.96 4.62 -19.81
C ASP A 152 -12.87 3.97 -20.66
N LYS A 153 -11.84 4.76 -20.96
CA LYS A 153 -10.65 4.31 -21.67
C LYS A 153 -9.46 4.95 -20.99
N ARG A 154 -8.44 4.15 -20.72
CA ARG A 154 -7.14 4.63 -20.26
C ARG A 154 -6.62 5.69 -21.24
N PRO A 155 -6.15 6.85 -20.76
CA PRO A 155 -5.58 7.87 -21.62
C PRO A 155 -4.33 7.41 -22.40
N GLU A 156 -3.53 6.51 -21.82
CA GLU A 156 -2.31 5.93 -22.43
C GLU A 156 -1.34 6.99 -23.00
N ILE A 157 -1.11 8.07 -22.24
CA ILE A 157 -0.30 9.20 -22.67
C ILE A 157 1.17 8.73 -22.75
N PRO A 158 1.86 8.89 -23.89
CA PRO A 158 3.26 8.49 -24.00
C PRO A 158 4.14 9.24 -23.00
N TYR A 159 5.17 8.57 -22.45
CA TYR A 159 6.07 9.16 -21.46
C TYR A 159 6.70 10.50 -21.90
N HIS A 160 6.99 10.69 -23.20
CA HIS A 160 7.60 11.92 -23.71
C HIS A 160 6.64 13.12 -23.77
N GLU A 161 5.33 12.87 -23.64
CA GLU A 161 4.28 13.90 -23.53
C GLU A 161 3.81 14.07 -22.08
N THR A 162 4.35 13.25 -21.15
CA THR A 162 3.86 13.21 -19.77
C THR A 162 4.38 14.40 -18.94
N ILE A 163 3.46 15.07 -18.25
CA ILE A 163 3.72 16.08 -17.22
C ILE A 163 3.00 15.63 -15.95
N ILE A 164 3.79 15.22 -14.95
CA ILE A 164 3.30 14.68 -13.69
C ILE A 164 3.00 15.82 -12.70
N TYR A 165 1.85 15.75 -12.05
CA TYR A 165 1.45 16.64 -10.96
C TYR A 165 1.30 15.84 -9.67
N GLU A 166 2.32 15.89 -8.82
CA GLU A 166 2.28 15.29 -7.48
C GLU A 166 1.28 16.04 -6.59
N ALA A 167 0.33 15.32 -5.98
CA ALA A 167 -0.70 15.92 -5.15
C ALA A 167 -1.11 15.03 -3.98
N HIS A 168 -1.45 15.69 -2.86
CA HIS A 168 -2.07 15.05 -1.72
C HIS A 168 -3.59 15.14 -1.82
N VAL A 169 -4.33 14.02 -1.80
CA VAL A 169 -5.80 13.98 -1.93
C VAL A 169 -6.50 15.01 -1.05
N LYS A 170 -6.19 15.00 0.26
CA LYS A 170 -6.69 15.99 1.22
C LYS A 170 -6.25 17.42 0.90
N GLY A 171 -4.95 17.71 0.94
CA GLY A 171 -4.42 19.07 0.82
C GLY A 171 -4.77 19.79 -0.47
N LEU A 172 -4.91 19.04 -1.58
CA LEU A 172 -5.22 19.59 -2.90
C LEU A 172 -6.52 20.39 -2.91
N THR A 173 -7.54 19.92 -2.18
CA THR A 173 -8.90 20.46 -2.27
C THR A 173 -9.46 20.98 -0.94
N HIS A 174 -8.81 20.71 0.20
CA HIS A 174 -9.35 21.01 1.53
C HIS A 174 -9.68 22.50 1.77
N LEU A 175 -8.95 23.42 1.11
CA LEU A 175 -9.19 24.86 1.21
C LEU A 175 -9.74 25.46 -0.10
N HIS A 176 -10.14 24.63 -1.06
CA HIS A 176 -10.58 25.10 -2.37
C HIS A 176 -11.99 25.71 -2.29
N PRO A 177 -12.19 26.99 -2.63
CA PRO A 177 -13.48 27.68 -2.42
C PRO A 177 -14.58 27.21 -3.37
N GLY A 178 -14.23 26.67 -4.54
CA GLY A 178 -15.20 26.11 -5.51
C GLY A 178 -15.70 24.69 -5.18
N ILE A 179 -15.09 24.02 -4.19
CA ILE A 179 -15.48 22.66 -3.81
C ILE A 179 -16.51 22.71 -2.67
N PRO A 180 -17.62 21.94 -2.73
CA PRO A 180 -18.56 21.80 -1.61
C PRO A 180 -17.88 21.32 -0.33
N ASP A 181 -18.29 21.88 0.83
CA ASP A 181 -17.62 21.65 2.11
C ASP A 181 -17.59 20.17 2.55
N ASP A 182 -18.61 19.39 2.18
CA ASP A 182 -18.79 17.99 2.55
C ASP A 182 -17.85 17.01 1.80
N ILE A 183 -17.28 17.44 0.68
CA ILE A 183 -16.33 16.61 -0.11
C ILE A 183 -14.90 17.15 -0.10
N LYS A 184 -14.64 18.27 0.57
CA LYS A 184 -13.30 18.87 0.64
C LYS A 184 -12.26 17.90 1.20
N GLY A 185 -11.22 17.65 0.40
CA GLY A 185 -10.12 16.77 0.76
C GLY A 185 -10.40 15.28 0.59
N THR A 186 -11.38 14.91 -0.24
CA THR A 186 -11.74 13.52 -0.54
C THR A 186 -11.52 13.18 -2.02
N TYR A 187 -11.62 11.89 -2.37
CA TYR A 187 -11.54 11.42 -3.77
C TYR A 187 -12.59 12.11 -4.66
N SER A 188 -13.83 12.29 -4.17
CA SER A 188 -14.87 13.03 -4.88
C SER A 188 -14.44 14.44 -5.28
N ALA A 189 -13.73 15.16 -4.40
CA ALA A 189 -13.25 16.50 -4.71
C ALA A 189 -12.13 16.52 -5.75
N VAL A 190 -11.23 15.52 -5.76
CA VAL A 190 -10.19 15.42 -6.78
C VAL A 190 -10.82 15.23 -8.17
N GLY A 191 -11.85 14.39 -8.27
CA GLY A 191 -12.63 14.16 -9.49
C GLY A 191 -13.71 15.21 -9.78
N HIS A 192 -13.75 16.33 -9.05
CA HIS A 192 -14.78 17.36 -9.23
C HIS A 192 -14.49 18.23 -10.48
N PRO A 193 -15.53 18.71 -11.21
CA PRO A 193 -15.35 19.52 -12.42
C PRO A 193 -14.42 20.72 -12.26
N ASP A 194 -14.47 21.43 -11.13
CA ASP A 194 -13.58 22.57 -10.86
C ASP A 194 -12.10 22.16 -10.77
N MET A 195 -11.80 21.02 -10.13
CA MET A 195 -10.43 20.50 -10.07
C MET A 195 -9.95 20.01 -11.42
N ILE A 196 -10.82 19.32 -12.17
CA ILE A 196 -10.52 18.88 -13.53
C ILE A 196 -10.23 20.10 -14.42
N SER A 197 -11.05 21.15 -14.34
CA SER A 197 -10.84 22.39 -15.09
C SER A 197 -9.49 23.03 -14.74
N TYR A 198 -9.13 23.06 -13.46
CA TYR A 198 -7.83 23.53 -13.00
C TYR A 198 -6.67 22.71 -13.58
N LEU A 199 -6.69 21.38 -13.47
CA LEU A 199 -5.63 20.50 -13.97
C LEU A 199 -5.46 20.63 -15.50
N LYS A 200 -6.59 20.69 -16.24
CA LYS A 200 -6.58 20.94 -17.69
C LYS A 200 -6.03 22.32 -18.03
N GLY A 201 -6.38 23.34 -17.25
CA GLY A 201 -5.87 24.71 -17.42
C GLY A 201 -4.37 24.82 -17.13
N LEU A 202 -3.86 24.05 -16.17
CA LEU A 202 -2.42 23.96 -15.87
C LEU A 202 -1.65 23.21 -16.98
N GLY A 203 -2.32 22.29 -17.69
CA GLY A 203 -1.75 21.53 -18.80
C GLY A 203 -1.02 20.25 -18.38
N VAL A 204 -1.26 19.76 -17.17
CA VAL A 204 -0.70 18.49 -16.69
C VAL A 204 -1.43 17.32 -17.33
N THR A 205 -0.75 16.19 -17.48
CA THR A 205 -1.30 15.01 -18.17
C THR A 205 -1.54 13.85 -17.24
N ALA A 206 -0.82 13.79 -16.11
CA ALA A 206 -0.97 12.77 -15.09
C ALA A 206 -0.99 13.41 -13.71
N ILE A 207 -1.87 12.93 -12.83
CA ILE A 207 -1.83 13.23 -11.40
C ILE A 207 -1.16 12.06 -10.68
N GLU A 208 -0.13 12.35 -9.88
CA GLU A 208 0.52 11.38 -9.00
C GLU A 208 0.01 11.63 -7.58
N LEU A 209 -0.86 10.74 -7.10
CA LEU A 209 -1.44 10.84 -5.77
C LEU A 209 -0.48 10.26 -4.74
N MET A 210 -0.17 11.04 -3.70
CA MET A 210 0.46 10.54 -2.47
C MET A 210 -0.31 9.33 -1.90
N PRO A 211 0.29 8.51 -1.02
CA PRO A 211 -0.25 7.20 -0.66
C PRO A 211 -1.75 7.16 -0.37
N VAL A 212 -2.45 6.38 -1.19
CA VAL A 212 -3.90 6.16 -1.08
C VAL A 212 -4.25 4.78 -0.54
N HIS A 213 -3.28 3.86 -0.41
CA HIS A 213 -3.48 2.61 0.31
C HIS A 213 -3.89 2.92 1.76
N HIS A 214 -4.73 2.08 2.34
CA HIS A 214 -5.16 2.26 3.71
C HIS A 214 -3.96 2.17 4.66
N PHE A 215 -3.75 3.24 5.44
CA PHE A 215 -2.58 3.39 6.30
C PHE A 215 -2.97 3.64 7.76
N VAL A 216 -2.02 3.46 8.67
CA VAL A 216 -2.21 3.67 10.10
C VAL A 216 -1.47 4.92 10.55
N GLU A 217 -2.10 5.72 11.40
CA GLU A 217 -1.41 6.83 12.06
C GLU A 217 -0.44 6.29 13.12
N ASP A 218 0.81 6.74 13.11
CA ASP A 218 1.81 6.29 14.06
C ASP A 218 1.44 6.59 15.52
N HIS A 219 1.68 5.63 16.43
CA HIS A 219 1.35 5.78 17.84
C HIS A 219 2.01 7.02 18.46
N PHE A 220 3.31 7.21 18.18
CA PHE A 220 4.09 8.33 18.72
C PHE A 220 3.63 9.71 18.20
N LEU A 221 3.02 9.77 17.00
CA LEU A 221 2.41 11.00 16.48
C LEU A 221 1.13 11.30 17.25
N LYS A 222 0.29 10.29 17.46
CA LYS A 222 -0.97 10.44 18.20
C LYS A 222 -0.74 10.87 19.65
N GLU A 223 0.27 10.33 20.33
CA GLU A 223 0.66 10.76 21.68
C GLU A 223 1.03 12.26 21.74
N LYS A 224 1.52 12.82 20.63
CA LYS A 224 1.86 14.24 20.50
C LYS A 224 0.72 15.10 19.97
N GLY A 225 -0.47 14.52 19.74
CA GLY A 225 -1.59 15.21 19.10
C GLY A 225 -1.35 15.54 17.63
N LEU A 226 -0.46 14.80 16.97
CA LEU A 226 -0.16 14.89 15.54
C LEU A 226 -0.84 13.74 14.79
N THR A 227 -0.89 13.85 13.45
CA THR A 227 -1.43 12.83 12.55
C THR A 227 -0.40 12.51 11.47
N ASN A 228 -0.43 11.29 10.95
CA ASN A 228 0.31 10.96 9.74
C ASN A 228 -0.46 11.55 8.54
N TYR A 229 0.04 12.66 8.03
CA TYR A 229 -0.58 13.36 6.92
C TYR A 229 -0.32 12.63 5.60
N TRP A 230 0.95 12.35 5.28
CA TRP A 230 1.36 11.82 3.98
C TRP A 230 0.86 10.42 3.67
N GLY A 231 0.81 9.53 4.66
CA GLY A 231 0.29 8.18 4.48
C GLY A 231 1.29 7.08 4.13
N TYR A 232 2.60 7.36 4.20
CA TYR A 232 3.67 6.36 4.05
C TYR A 232 3.77 5.42 5.27
N ASN A 233 2.67 4.74 5.61
CA ASN A 233 2.60 3.78 6.70
C ASN A 233 1.49 2.75 6.43
N THR A 234 1.58 2.06 5.29
CA THR A 234 0.49 1.25 4.72
C THR A 234 0.23 -0.02 5.53
N ILE A 235 -1.04 -0.43 5.62
CA ILE A 235 -1.47 -1.74 6.14
C ILE A 235 -2.41 -2.50 5.20
N GLY A 236 -3.23 -1.78 4.41
CA GLY A 236 -4.18 -2.37 3.47
C GLY A 236 -3.79 -2.09 2.02
N PHE A 237 -3.04 -3.00 1.40
CA PHE A 237 -2.50 -2.80 0.04
C PHE A 237 -3.58 -2.70 -1.05
N PHE A 238 -4.78 -3.26 -0.82
CA PHE A 238 -5.86 -3.22 -1.81
C PHE A 238 -6.98 -2.24 -1.45
N ALA A 239 -6.96 -1.68 -0.24
CA ALA A 239 -8.03 -0.81 0.23
C ALA A 239 -7.62 0.65 0.02
N PRO A 240 -8.42 1.48 -0.68
CA PRO A 240 -8.25 2.92 -0.60
C PRO A 240 -8.51 3.40 0.83
N ASP A 241 -7.77 4.43 1.26
CA ASP A 241 -7.86 4.94 2.62
C ASP A 241 -9.24 5.55 2.92
N ALA A 242 -9.84 5.07 4.01
CA ALA A 242 -11.20 5.44 4.40
C ALA A 242 -11.32 6.93 4.75
N ARG A 243 -10.23 7.59 5.17
CA ARG A 243 -10.23 9.03 5.54
C ARG A 243 -10.34 9.96 4.34
N TYR A 244 -10.09 9.44 3.14
CA TYR A 244 -10.21 10.18 1.90
C TYR A 244 -11.54 9.93 1.18
N SER A 245 -12.50 9.25 1.83
CA SER A 245 -13.87 9.12 1.33
C SER A 245 -14.82 10.07 2.02
N SER A 246 -15.69 10.69 1.23
CA SER A 246 -16.87 11.45 1.67
C SER A 246 -18.13 10.59 1.74
N SER A 247 -18.13 9.42 1.08
CA SER A 247 -19.32 8.61 0.81
C SER A 247 -19.58 7.52 1.86
N GLY A 248 -18.59 7.18 2.70
CA GLY A 248 -18.70 6.14 3.71
C GLY A 248 -17.43 5.29 3.82
N VAL A 249 -17.49 4.25 4.65
CA VAL A 249 -16.34 3.37 4.95
C VAL A 249 -16.64 1.87 4.81
N LEU A 250 -17.85 1.53 4.38
CA LEU A 250 -18.35 0.15 4.22
C LEU A 250 -18.20 -0.37 2.78
N GLY A 251 -17.26 0.19 2.03
CA GLY A 251 -17.03 -0.10 0.61
C GLY A 251 -17.27 1.11 -0.29
N GLU A 252 -17.89 2.18 0.22
CA GLU A 252 -18.11 3.40 -0.55
C GLU A 252 -16.79 4.09 -0.95
N GLN A 253 -15.73 3.97 -0.15
CA GLN A 253 -14.40 4.50 -0.49
C GLN A 253 -13.83 3.89 -1.79
N VAL A 254 -14.16 2.63 -2.08
CA VAL A 254 -13.75 1.97 -3.33
C VAL A 254 -14.51 2.57 -4.51
N ARG A 255 -15.83 2.74 -4.36
CA ARG A 255 -16.68 3.34 -5.40
C ARG A 255 -16.32 4.79 -5.67
N GLU A 256 -16.04 5.56 -4.62
CA GLU A 256 -15.63 6.96 -4.71
C GLU A 256 -14.28 7.10 -5.43
N PHE A 257 -13.31 6.23 -5.12
CA PHE A 257 -12.04 6.19 -5.84
C PHE A 257 -12.24 5.85 -7.33
N LYS A 258 -13.00 4.79 -7.66
CA LYS A 258 -13.29 4.43 -9.05
C LYS A 258 -13.96 5.58 -9.81
N GLN A 259 -14.90 6.29 -9.16
CA GLN A 259 -15.54 7.46 -9.77
C GLN A 259 -14.57 8.63 -10.00
N MET A 260 -13.64 8.88 -9.07
CA MET A 260 -12.58 9.88 -9.26
C MET A 260 -11.73 9.54 -10.49
N VAL A 261 -11.25 8.30 -10.60
CA VAL A 261 -10.46 7.84 -11.75
C VAL A 261 -11.24 8.01 -13.06
N LYS A 262 -12.49 7.55 -13.09
CA LYS A 262 -13.37 7.68 -14.26
C LYS A 262 -13.52 9.14 -14.71
N ASN A 263 -13.71 10.07 -13.78
CA ASN A 263 -13.84 11.49 -14.10
C ASN A 263 -12.53 12.08 -14.66
N LEU A 264 -11.38 11.67 -14.13
CA LEU A 264 -10.07 12.11 -14.62
C LEU A 264 -9.77 11.56 -16.02
N HIS A 265 -10.08 10.28 -16.26
CA HIS A 265 -9.93 9.65 -17.57
C HIS A 265 -10.82 10.29 -18.64
N GLN A 266 -12.07 10.63 -18.32
CA GLN A 266 -12.95 11.38 -19.22
C GLN A 266 -12.37 12.76 -19.60
N ALA A 267 -11.52 13.35 -18.75
CA ALA A 267 -10.79 14.57 -19.05
C ALA A 267 -9.44 14.33 -19.77
N GLY A 268 -9.05 13.07 -19.97
CA GLY A 268 -7.76 12.67 -20.53
C GLY A 268 -6.60 12.93 -19.59
N ILE A 269 -6.79 12.70 -18.28
CA ILE A 269 -5.77 12.81 -17.24
C ILE A 269 -5.53 11.41 -16.68
N GLU A 270 -4.27 10.98 -16.68
CA GLU A 270 -3.86 9.70 -16.10
C GLU A 270 -3.77 9.76 -14.59
N VAL A 271 -3.97 8.62 -13.94
CA VAL A 271 -3.84 8.46 -12.48
C VAL A 271 -2.67 7.55 -12.16
N ILE A 272 -1.64 8.13 -11.54
CA ILE A 272 -0.52 7.43 -10.93
C ILE A 272 -0.74 7.47 -9.42
N ILE A 273 -0.49 6.35 -8.73
CA ILE A 273 -0.53 6.34 -7.26
C ILE A 273 0.85 6.03 -6.69
N ASP A 274 1.20 6.73 -5.62
CA ASP A 274 2.36 6.41 -4.81
C ASP A 274 2.06 5.16 -3.97
N VAL A 275 2.96 4.17 -4.03
CA VAL A 275 2.80 2.87 -3.41
C VAL A 275 3.96 2.51 -2.49
N VAL A 276 3.61 2.12 -1.28
CA VAL A 276 4.53 1.63 -0.26
C VAL A 276 4.37 0.12 -0.15
N TYR A 277 5.30 -0.63 -0.74
CA TYR A 277 5.38 -2.10 -0.60
C TYR A 277 6.63 -2.54 0.18
N ASN A 278 7.48 -1.60 0.59
CA ASN A 278 8.77 -1.90 1.20
C ASN A 278 8.66 -2.19 2.72
N HIS A 279 7.74 -1.53 3.42
CA HIS A 279 7.44 -1.73 4.84
C HIS A 279 5.93 -1.73 5.13
N THR A 280 5.56 -1.93 6.40
CA THR A 280 4.17 -1.90 6.89
C THR A 280 4.05 -1.10 8.19
N ALA A 281 2.81 -0.72 8.52
CA ALA A 281 2.47 -0.06 9.78
C ALA A 281 2.67 -0.85 11.07
N GLU A 282 3.06 -2.13 10.99
CA GLU A 282 3.31 -2.93 12.19
C GLU A 282 4.67 -2.62 12.83
N GLY A 283 5.53 -1.84 12.18
CA GLY A 283 6.85 -1.47 12.71
C GLY A 283 7.73 -2.67 13.09
N ASN A 284 8.64 -2.48 14.04
CA ASN A 284 9.54 -3.50 14.56
C ASN A 284 8.88 -4.40 15.62
N GLU A 285 9.64 -5.22 16.35
CA GLU A 285 9.14 -6.13 17.40
C GLU A 285 8.27 -5.45 18.47
N CYS A 286 8.50 -4.16 18.74
CA CYS A 286 7.72 -3.38 19.70
C CYS A 286 6.45 -2.75 19.08
N GLY A 287 6.21 -2.90 17.78
CA GLY A 287 5.00 -2.40 17.12
C GLY A 287 3.74 -3.26 17.36
N PRO A 288 2.59 -2.81 16.83
CA PRO A 288 1.31 -3.47 17.04
C PRO A 288 1.20 -4.82 16.31
N THR A 289 0.18 -5.60 16.65
CA THR A 289 -0.17 -6.87 15.97
C THR A 289 -1.59 -6.76 15.44
N ILE A 290 -1.71 -6.34 14.19
CA ILE A 290 -2.97 -5.94 13.54
C ILE A 290 -3.20 -6.61 12.18
N CYS A 291 -2.17 -7.19 11.54
CA CYS A 291 -2.29 -7.85 10.25
C CYS A 291 -1.22 -8.95 10.10
N PHE A 292 -0.20 -8.72 9.28
CA PHE A 292 0.81 -9.67 8.82
C PHE A 292 1.53 -10.42 9.95
N ARG A 293 1.92 -9.71 11.01
CA ARG A 293 2.62 -10.26 12.19
C ARG A 293 1.82 -11.36 12.87
N GLY A 294 0.52 -11.14 13.03
CA GLY A 294 -0.37 -12.11 13.65
C GLY A 294 -0.75 -13.27 12.72
N ILE A 295 -0.70 -13.04 11.40
CA ILE A 295 -1.08 -14.04 10.38
C ILE A 295 0.06 -14.99 10.08
N ASP A 296 1.26 -14.46 9.81
CA ASP A 296 2.47 -15.26 9.54
C ASP A 296 3.72 -14.37 9.55
N ASN A 297 4.20 -14.00 10.75
CA ASN A 297 5.30 -13.06 10.91
C ASN A 297 6.57 -13.42 10.11
N ARG A 298 6.95 -14.70 10.11
CA ARG A 298 8.19 -15.18 9.46
C ARG A 298 8.09 -15.16 7.94
N SER A 299 6.88 -15.36 7.40
CA SER A 299 6.67 -15.33 5.96
C SER A 299 6.63 -13.89 5.44
N TYR A 300 5.96 -12.99 6.14
CA TYR A 300 5.75 -11.61 5.66
C TYR A 300 6.95 -10.70 5.86
N TYR A 301 7.74 -10.87 6.92
CA TYR A 301 8.83 -9.94 7.25
C TYR A 301 10.21 -10.56 7.08
N ARG A 302 11.16 -9.71 6.68
CA ARG A 302 12.59 -10.04 6.76
C ARG A 302 13.03 -9.96 8.21
N LEU A 303 13.53 -11.08 8.73
CA LEU A 303 14.05 -11.17 10.07
C LEU A 303 15.58 -11.18 10.04
N CYS A 304 16.20 -10.67 11.10
CA CYS A 304 17.65 -10.74 11.30
C CYS A 304 18.11 -12.20 11.55
N GLU A 305 19.43 -12.41 11.66
CA GLU A 305 19.99 -13.70 12.09
C GLU A 305 19.40 -14.13 13.45
N ASP A 306 19.32 -13.18 14.39
CA ASP A 306 18.41 -13.27 15.53
C ASP A 306 16.98 -12.97 15.06
N LYS A 307 16.20 -14.04 14.88
CA LYS A 307 14.86 -14.02 14.30
C LYS A 307 13.82 -13.29 15.17
N ARG A 308 14.19 -12.90 16.39
CA ARG A 308 13.36 -11.99 17.20
C ARG A 308 13.20 -10.63 16.53
N TYR A 309 14.26 -10.14 15.90
CA TYR A 309 14.34 -8.77 15.37
C TYR A 309 14.10 -8.72 13.86
N TYR A 310 13.67 -7.55 13.42
CA TYR A 310 13.33 -7.26 12.03
C TYR A 310 14.51 -6.62 11.33
N MET A 311 14.74 -7.02 10.08
CA MET A 311 15.63 -6.29 9.20
C MET A 311 14.93 -5.02 8.73
N ASP A 312 15.61 -3.89 8.84
CA ASP A 312 15.05 -2.59 8.46
C ASP A 312 15.96 -1.85 7.48
N TYR A 313 15.64 -1.99 6.19
CA TYR A 313 16.25 -1.21 5.11
C TYR A 313 15.48 0.07 4.79
N THR A 314 14.37 0.32 5.50
CA THR A 314 13.41 1.39 5.22
C THR A 314 13.49 2.54 6.21
N GLY A 315 13.97 2.27 7.42
CA GLY A 315 13.95 3.19 8.56
C GLY A 315 12.60 3.24 9.29
N CYS A 316 11.65 2.38 8.90
CA CYS A 316 10.29 2.30 9.48
C CYS A 316 10.11 1.10 10.43
N GLY A 317 11.18 0.41 10.79
CA GLY A 317 11.19 -0.69 11.76
C GLY A 317 10.99 -2.09 11.18
N ASN A 318 10.56 -2.24 9.93
CA ASN A 318 10.49 -3.54 9.25
C ASN A 318 10.75 -3.44 7.75
N THR A 319 10.98 -4.58 7.12
CA THR A 319 11.00 -4.71 5.66
C THR A 319 10.20 -5.94 5.24
N LEU A 320 9.34 -5.79 4.23
CA LEU A 320 8.59 -6.90 3.66
C LEU A 320 9.51 -7.91 2.96
N ASN A 321 9.17 -9.19 3.11
CA ASN A 321 9.98 -10.29 2.61
C ASN A 321 9.68 -10.61 1.14
N THR A 322 10.21 -9.78 0.23
CA THR A 322 10.11 -10.00 -1.21
C THR A 322 10.87 -11.23 -1.72
N GLN A 323 11.55 -12.01 -0.86
CA GLN A 323 12.08 -13.33 -1.24
C GLN A 323 11.03 -14.44 -1.15
N MET A 324 9.94 -14.21 -0.41
CA MET A 324 8.88 -15.19 -0.22
C MET A 324 7.86 -15.12 -1.37
N PRO A 325 7.61 -16.22 -2.10
CA PRO A 325 6.67 -16.21 -3.22
C PRO A 325 5.25 -15.75 -2.86
N ALA A 326 4.80 -16.00 -1.61
CA ALA A 326 3.50 -15.56 -1.13
C ALA A 326 3.42 -14.03 -0.96
N VAL A 327 4.52 -13.39 -0.53
CA VAL A 327 4.62 -11.93 -0.38
C VAL A 327 4.79 -11.26 -1.74
N LEU A 328 5.58 -11.85 -2.64
CA LEU A 328 5.66 -11.39 -4.03
C LEU A 328 4.27 -11.45 -4.69
N ARG A 329 3.54 -12.55 -4.50
CA ARG A 329 2.16 -12.67 -5.01
C ARG A 329 1.24 -11.60 -4.44
N LEU A 330 1.31 -11.31 -3.15
CA LEU A 330 0.54 -10.23 -2.52
C LEU A 330 0.77 -8.90 -3.25
N ILE A 331 2.03 -8.54 -3.50
CA ILE A 331 2.38 -7.29 -4.19
C ILE A 331 1.89 -7.31 -5.64
N MET A 332 2.12 -8.40 -6.38
CA MET A 332 1.69 -8.49 -7.79
C MET A 332 0.17 -8.49 -7.95
N ASP A 333 -0.55 -9.17 -7.06
CA ASP A 333 -2.01 -9.15 -7.06
C ASP A 333 -2.54 -7.77 -6.70
N SER A 334 -1.86 -7.05 -5.80
CA SER A 334 -2.20 -5.66 -5.47
C SER A 334 -2.02 -4.74 -6.67
N LEU A 335 -0.86 -4.79 -7.33
CA LEU A 335 -0.61 -4.03 -8.55
C LEU A 335 -1.65 -4.34 -9.63
N ARG A 336 -1.93 -5.62 -9.90
CA ARG A 336 -2.98 -6.03 -10.85
C ARG A 336 -4.35 -5.53 -10.45
N TYR A 337 -4.72 -5.59 -9.17
CA TYR A 337 -5.99 -5.06 -8.69
C TYR A 337 -6.12 -3.56 -8.96
N TRP A 338 -5.10 -2.76 -8.62
CA TRP A 338 -5.14 -1.32 -8.89
C TRP A 338 -5.21 -1.01 -10.39
N ILE A 339 -4.54 -1.80 -11.23
CA ILE A 339 -4.64 -1.67 -12.68
C ILE A 339 -6.04 -2.09 -13.16
N GLU A 340 -6.42 -3.36 -13.02
CA GLU A 340 -7.59 -3.93 -13.68
C GLU A 340 -8.92 -3.50 -13.03
N GLU A 341 -8.97 -3.40 -11.70
CA GLU A 341 -10.21 -3.10 -10.99
C GLU A 341 -10.39 -1.60 -10.70
N MET A 342 -9.29 -0.89 -10.45
CA MET A 342 -9.30 0.53 -10.06
C MET A 342 -8.87 1.46 -11.21
N HIS A 343 -8.48 0.91 -12.36
CA HIS A 343 -8.09 1.61 -13.58
C HIS A 343 -6.89 2.57 -13.41
N VAL A 344 -6.01 2.32 -12.44
CA VAL A 344 -4.76 3.09 -12.28
C VAL A 344 -3.84 2.89 -13.49
N ASP A 345 -3.21 3.98 -13.95
CA ASP A 345 -2.35 4.04 -15.16
C ASP A 345 -0.86 3.86 -14.85
N GLY A 346 -0.48 3.89 -13.58
CA GLY A 346 0.88 3.67 -13.15
C GLY A 346 1.10 3.80 -11.66
N PHE A 347 2.33 3.54 -11.25
CA PHE A 347 2.74 3.55 -9.86
C PHE A 347 4.06 4.29 -9.70
N ARG A 348 4.17 5.09 -8.63
CA ARG A 348 5.45 5.55 -8.11
C ARG A 348 5.77 4.73 -6.86
N PHE A 349 6.85 3.95 -6.91
CA PHE A 349 7.26 3.07 -5.82
C PHE A 349 8.17 3.80 -4.86
N ASP A 350 7.70 3.97 -3.62
CA ASP A 350 8.48 4.44 -2.49
C ASP A 350 9.60 3.47 -2.12
N LEU A 351 10.78 4.00 -1.82
CA LEU A 351 12.01 3.28 -1.47
C LEU A 351 12.22 2.00 -2.29
N ALA A 352 12.07 2.11 -3.61
CA ALA A 352 11.94 0.96 -4.52
C ALA A 352 13.16 0.03 -4.50
N ALA A 353 14.35 0.55 -4.13
CA ALA A 353 15.57 -0.25 -3.99
C ALA A 353 15.40 -1.38 -2.96
N THR A 354 14.59 -1.16 -1.91
CA THR A 354 14.31 -2.16 -0.87
C THR A 354 13.68 -3.42 -1.44
N LEU A 355 12.80 -3.28 -2.44
CA LEU A 355 12.06 -4.39 -3.04
C LEU A 355 12.98 -5.34 -3.82
N ALA A 356 14.11 -4.81 -4.30
CA ALA A 356 15.11 -5.51 -5.09
C ALA A 356 16.28 -6.08 -4.26
N ARG A 357 16.24 -5.98 -2.93
CA ARG A 357 17.21 -6.65 -2.06
C ARG A 357 16.91 -8.13 -2.04
N GLU A 358 17.89 -9.01 -2.23
CA GLU A 358 17.70 -10.44 -1.92
C GLU A 358 18.43 -10.79 -0.63
N LEU A 359 19.76 -10.87 -0.64
CA LEU A 359 20.54 -11.20 0.56
C LEU A 359 20.86 -9.94 1.40
N HIS A 360 21.76 -9.10 0.91
CA HIS A 360 22.08 -7.78 1.46
C HIS A 360 22.40 -6.74 0.37
N GLU A 361 22.52 -7.18 -0.88
CA GLU A 361 22.81 -6.34 -2.04
C GLU A 361 21.52 -6.10 -2.84
N VAL A 362 21.46 -4.95 -3.51
CA VAL A 362 20.42 -4.66 -4.50
C VAL A 362 20.84 -5.30 -5.83
N ASP A 363 20.09 -6.30 -6.29
CA ASP A 363 20.35 -6.96 -7.57
C ASP A 363 19.32 -6.51 -8.61
N ARG A 364 19.82 -6.09 -9.78
CA ARG A 364 19.00 -5.77 -10.96
C ARG A 364 18.21 -6.99 -11.45
N LEU A 365 18.62 -8.20 -11.07
CA LEU A 365 17.99 -9.49 -11.39
C LEU A 365 17.15 -10.06 -10.23
N SER A 366 16.72 -9.22 -9.29
CA SER A 366 15.84 -9.69 -8.22
C SER A 366 14.55 -10.30 -8.78
N ALA A 367 14.04 -11.35 -8.12
CA ALA A 367 12.79 -12.01 -8.51
C ALA A 367 11.62 -11.01 -8.66
N PHE A 368 11.63 -9.92 -7.90
CA PHE A 368 10.64 -8.84 -8.01
C PHE A 368 10.62 -8.19 -9.40
N PHE A 369 11.77 -7.79 -9.94
CA PHE A 369 11.84 -7.14 -11.25
C PHE A 369 11.51 -8.10 -12.38
N ASP A 370 11.99 -9.34 -12.32
CA ASP A 370 11.71 -10.35 -13.33
C ASP A 370 10.20 -10.63 -13.43
N ILE A 371 9.52 -10.74 -12.28
CA ILE A 371 8.07 -11.00 -12.25
C ILE A 371 7.29 -9.81 -12.82
N ILE A 372 7.66 -8.57 -12.48
CA ILE A 372 7.03 -7.37 -13.05
C ILE A 372 7.26 -7.29 -14.55
N HIS A 373 8.50 -7.52 -15.00
CA HIS A 373 8.88 -7.38 -16.40
C HIS A 373 8.14 -8.39 -17.30
N GLN A 374 7.99 -9.64 -16.84
CA GLN A 374 7.24 -10.65 -17.59
C GLN A 374 5.72 -10.51 -17.50
N ASP A 375 5.21 -9.73 -16.54
CA ASP A 375 3.77 -9.65 -16.28
C ASP A 375 3.03 -8.95 -17.43
N PRO A 376 2.03 -9.58 -18.06
CA PRO A 376 1.37 -9.01 -19.23
C PRO A 376 0.53 -7.77 -18.93
N ILE A 377 0.18 -7.53 -17.67
CA ILE A 377 -0.64 -6.41 -17.20
C ILE A 377 0.26 -5.32 -16.62
N ILE A 378 1.10 -5.67 -15.64
CA ILE A 378 1.93 -4.69 -14.90
C ILE A 378 3.00 -4.06 -15.82
N SER A 379 3.59 -4.82 -16.74
CA SER A 379 4.61 -4.29 -17.66
C SER A 379 4.12 -3.22 -18.64
N ARG A 380 2.80 -2.99 -18.72
CA ARG A 380 2.19 -2.05 -19.69
C ARG A 380 1.86 -0.68 -19.09
N VAL A 381 1.92 -0.53 -17.77
CA VAL A 381 1.62 0.73 -17.08
C VAL A 381 2.89 1.52 -16.79
N LYS A 382 2.75 2.77 -16.35
CA LYS A 382 3.90 3.57 -15.93
C LYS A 382 4.46 3.04 -14.61
N LEU A 383 5.74 2.70 -14.58
CA LEU A 383 6.46 2.26 -13.38
C LEU A 383 7.54 3.29 -13.08
N ILE A 384 7.37 4.03 -11.98
CA ILE A 384 8.30 5.05 -11.51
C ILE A 384 8.90 4.58 -10.20
N ALA A 385 10.21 4.67 -10.04
CA ALA A 385 10.90 4.28 -8.81
C ALA A 385 11.45 5.51 -8.10
N GLU A 386 11.40 5.48 -6.77
CA GLU A 386 12.40 6.12 -5.93
C GLU A 386 13.64 5.22 -5.86
N PRO A 387 14.73 5.55 -6.58
CA PRO A 387 15.82 4.61 -6.80
C PRO A 387 16.83 4.62 -5.64
N TRP A 388 16.35 4.68 -4.41
CA TRP A 388 17.16 4.53 -3.21
C TRP A 388 16.41 3.92 -2.04
N ASP A 389 17.15 3.47 -1.04
CA ASP A 389 16.66 3.16 0.31
C ASP A 389 17.67 3.65 1.37
N VAL A 390 17.37 3.50 2.66
CA VAL A 390 18.25 3.95 3.75
C VAL A 390 19.34 2.94 4.11
N GLY A 391 19.27 1.73 3.55
CA GLY A 391 20.24 0.66 3.78
C GLY A 391 21.58 0.93 3.11
N ASP A 392 22.62 0.22 3.57
CA ASP A 392 23.94 0.32 2.93
C ASP A 392 23.86 -0.11 1.46
N GLY A 393 24.58 0.63 0.60
CA GLY A 393 24.49 0.47 -0.87
C GLY A 393 23.12 0.83 -1.47
N GLY A 394 22.24 1.49 -0.73
CA GLY A 394 20.87 1.79 -1.14
C GLY A 394 20.74 2.73 -2.34
N PHE A 395 21.75 3.54 -2.67
CA PHE A 395 21.67 4.49 -3.78
C PHE A 395 21.80 3.82 -5.16
N GLN A 396 20.68 3.72 -5.87
CA GLN A 396 20.50 2.93 -7.09
C GLN A 396 20.04 3.77 -8.31
N VAL A 397 20.26 5.09 -8.27
CA VAL A 397 19.98 5.98 -9.40
C VAL A 397 20.73 5.50 -10.66
N GLY A 398 20.00 5.38 -11.76
CA GLY A 398 20.51 4.85 -13.03
C GLY A 398 20.62 3.33 -13.05
N LYS A 399 20.14 2.62 -12.02
CA LYS A 399 20.30 1.16 -11.91
C LYS A 399 19.01 0.34 -11.99
N PHE A 400 17.86 0.95 -12.22
CA PHE A 400 16.63 0.18 -12.45
C PHE A 400 16.60 -0.40 -13.87
N PRO A 401 15.89 -1.53 -14.07
CA PRO A 401 15.80 -2.17 -15.38
C PRO A 401 15.05 -1.30 -16.41
N PRO A 402 15.24 -1.56 -17.73
CA PRO A 402 14.45 -0.91 -18.78
C PRO A 402 12.93 -1.04 -18.55
N GLY A 403 12.19 0.02 -18.90
CA GLY A 403 10.75 0.13 -18.64
C GLY A 403 10.38 0.97 -17.42
N TRP A 404 11.35 1.21 -16.53
CA TRP A 404 11.18 2.07 -15.35
C TRP A 404 11.61 3.52 -15.60
N GLY A 405 10.78 4.46 -15.16
CA GLY A 405 11.19 5.82 -14.83
C GLY A 405 11.80 5.88 -13.44
N GLU A 406 12.75 6.77 -13.22
CA GLU A 406 13.39 6.97 -11.93
C GLU A 406 13.32 8.44 -11.53
N TRP A 407 12.94 8.71 -10.28
CA TRP A 407 13.12 10.03 -9.68
C TRP A 407 14.60 10.42 -9.71
N ASN A 408 14.92 11.48 -10.46
CA ASN A 408 16.30 11.90 -10.65
C ASN A 408 16.73 12.89 -9.55
N GLY A 409 17.15 12.35 -8.41
CA GLY A 409 17.69 13.15 -7.30
C GLY A 409 18.95 13.96 -7.69
N LEU A 410 19.77 13.45 -8.61
CA LEU A 410 20.93 14.19 -9.12
C LEU A 410 20.52 15.40 -9.95
N TYR A 411 19.44 15.32 -10.73
CA TYR A 411 18.84 16.47 -11.42
C TYR A 411 18.41 17.53 -10.41
N ARG A 412 17.61 17.12 -9.42
CA ARG A 412 17.10 18.01 -8.36
C ARG A 412 18.23 18.80 -7.70
N ASP A 413 19.24 18.09 -7.22
CA ASP A 413 20.33 18.70 -6.44
C ASP A 413 21.22 19.59 -7.31
N CYS A 414 21.59 19.13 -8.50
CA CYS A 414 22.41 19.90 -9.44
C CYS A 414 21.71 21.19 -9.90
N VAL A 415 20.43 21.12 -10.26
CA VAL A 415 19.67 22.30 -10.72
C VAL A 415 19.49 23.30 -9.58
N ARG A 416 19.17 22.84 -8.36
CA ARG A 416 19.11 23.70 -7.17
C ARG A 416 20.45 24.38 -6.90
N ASP A 417 21.55 23.62 -6.89
CA ASP A 417 22.91 24.14 -6.65
C ASP A 417 23.34 25.15 -7.71
N PHE A 418 23.01 24.87 -8.98
CA PHE A 418 23.30 25.77 -10.10
C PHE A 418 22.65 27.14 -9.88
N TRP A 419 21.36 27.17 -9.54
CA TRP A 419 20.63 28.42 -9.27
C TRP A 419 20.99 29.08 -7.94
N ARG A 420 21.46 28.32 -6.95
CA ARG A 420 22.02 28.85 -5.70
C ARG A 420 23.35 29.60 -5.93
N GLY A 421 23.97 29.45 -7.10
CA GLY A 421 25.24 30.10 -7.46
C GLY A 421 26.48 29.27 -7.10
N ASN A 422 26.34 27.95 -6.92
CA ASN A 422 27.48 27.07 -6.67
C ASN A 422 28.35 26.94 -7.94
N ALA A 423 29.60 27.42 -7.88
CA ALA A 423 30.51 27.43 -9.03
C ALA A 423 30.95 26.01 -9.42
N GLY A 424 31.27 25.81 -10.71
CA GLY A 424 31.82 24.54 -11.21
C GLY A 424 30.78 23.48 -11.61
N ARG A 425 29.48 23.80 -11.62
CA ARG A 425 28.40 22.86 -11.95
C ARG A 425 27.98 22.82 -13.44
N LEU A 426 28.58 23.63 -14.32
CA LEU A 426 28.10 23.77 -15.71
C LEU A 426 28.12 22.45 -16.51
N SER A 427 29.15 21.63 -16.33
CA SER A 427 29.25 20.32 -17.00
C SER A 427 28.18 19.35 -16.51
N GLU A 428 27.99 19.25 -15.19
CA GLU A 428 26.97 18.40 -14.58
C GLU A 428 25.57 18.88 -14.97
N PHE A 429 25.34 20.20 -14.96
CA PHE A 429 24.09 20.80 -15.41
C PHE A 429 23.78 20.45 -16.86
N ALA A 430 24.78 20.45 -17.76
CA ALA A 430 24.58 20.06 -19.15
C ALA A 430 24.08 18.60 -19.28
N TYR A 431 24.61 17.68 -18.46
CA TYR A 431 24.09 16.31 -18.39
C TYR A 431 22.64 16.28 -17.90
N ARG A 432 22.35 16.94 -16.77
CA ARG A 432 20.99 16.97 -16.21
C ARG A 432 19.97 17.58 -17.18
N PHE A 433 20.32 18.68 -17.82
CA PHE A 433 19.47 19.40 -18.77
C PHE A 433 19.16 18.59 -20.03
N THR A 434 20.07 17.71 -20.47
CA THR A 434 19.91 16.88 -21.67
C THR A 434 19.35 15.49 -21.40
N GLY A 435 18.71 15.30 -20.23
CA GLY A 435 18.05 14.04 -19.88
C GLY A 435 18.95 13.02 -19.19
N SER A 436 20.07 13.46 -18.60
CA SER A 436 21.03 12.64 -17.87
C SER A 436 21.53 11.41 -18.64
N PRO A 437 22.10 11.58 -19.85
CA PRO A 437 22.57 10.45 -20.65
C PRO A 437 23.66 9.64 -19.96
N ASP A 438 24.43 10.24 -19.06
CA ASP A 438 25.41 9.57 -18.21
C ASP A 438 24.80 8.51 -17.27
N LEU A 439 23.50 8.59 -16.96
CA LEU A 439 22.80 7.62 -16.13
C LEU A 439 22.06 6.55 -16.95
N TYR A 440 21.45 6.96 -18.08
CA TYR A 440 20.42 6.15 -18.72
C TYR A 440 20.81 5.63 -20.11
N GLN A 441 21.76 6.29 -20.80
CA GLN A 441 22.07 5.98 -22.19
C GLN A 441 22.74 4.61 -22.37
N GLU A 442 23.64 4.22 -21.47
CA GLU A 442 24.39 2.95 -21.57
C GLU A 442 23.48 1.72 -21.43
N ASP A 443 22.42 1.82 -20.62
CA ASP A 443 21.40 0.79 -20.45
C ASP A 443 20.32 0.81 -21.55
N SER A 444 20.56 1.51 -22.66
CA SER A 444 19.63 1.72 -23.78
C SER A 444 18.29 2.35 -23.36
N ARG A 445 18.25 3.06 -22.23
CA ARG A 445 17.07 3.78 -21.76
C ARG A 445 17.03 5.18 -22.38
N SER A 446 15.82 5.62 -22.69
CA SER A 446 15.58 6.93 -23.29
C SER A 446 15.60 8.03 -22.21
N PRO A 447 15.73 9.32 -22.57
CA PRO A 447 15.61 10.43 -21.63
C PRO A 447 14.32 10.40 -20.78
N THR A 448 13.27 9.73 -21.26
CA THR A 448 12.03 9.51 -20.50
C THR A 448 12.19 8.68 -19.24
N ALA A 449 13.29 7.93 -19.08
CA ALA A 449 13.60 7.22 -17.84
C ALA A 449 13.98 8.19 -16.71
N SER A 450 14.36 9.44 -17.03
CA SER A 450 14.69 10.47 -16.05
C SER A 450 13.43 11.26 -15.68
N ILE A 451 12.87 11.01 -14.49
CA ILE A 451 11.82 11.86 -13.93
C ILE A 451 12.49 13.05 -13.26
N ASN A 452 12.53 14.16 -13.99
CA ASN A 452 13.17 15.39 -13.53
C ASN A 452 12.21 16.18 -12.63
N PHE A 453 12.68 16.55 -11.44
CA PHE A 453 11.91 17.37 -10.51
C PHE A 453 12.83 18.34 -9.76
N ILE A 454 12.29 19.50 -9.37
CA ILE A 454 13.00 20.48 -8.52
C ILE A 454 12.53 20.37 -7.08
N THR A 455 11.28 19.99 -6.83
CA THR A 455 10.67 19.81 -5.51
C THR A 455 9.71 18.63 -5.55
N ALA A 456 9.50 18.02 -4.40
CA ALA A 456 8.53 16.95 -4.17
C ALA A 456 7.91 17.17 -2.77
N HIS A 457 7.08 16.25 -2.31
CA HIS A 457 6.61 16.22 -0.93
C HIS A 457 7.78 16.17 0.08
N ASP A 458 8.90 15.53 -0.31
CA ASP A 458 10.13 15.52 0.47
C ASP A 458 10.92 16.83 0.37
N GLY A 459 11.09 17.46 1.54
CA GLY A 459 11.87 18.68 1.70
C GLY A 459 11.05 19.95 1.52
N PHE A 460 11.67 20.99 0.95
CA PHE A 460 11.02 22.28 0.78
C PHE A 460 10.14 22.32 -0.48
N THR A 461 9.06 23.11 -0.40
CA THR A 461 8.29 23.54 -1.57
C THR A 461 9.14 24.48 -2.44
N LEU A 462 8.62 24.86 -3.62
CA LEU A 462 9.36 25.71 -4.56
C LEU A 462 9.62 27.14 -4.03
N ARG A 463 8.80 27.62 -3.09
CA ARG A 463 8.78 29.00 -2.62
C ARG A 463 9.94 29.37 -1.69
#